data_AF-A0A368A1X9-F1
#
_entry.id   AF-A0A368A1X9-F1
#
_cell.length_a   1.000
_cell.length_b   1.000
_cell.length_c   1.000
_cell.angle_alpha   90.00
_cell.angle_beta   90.00
_cell.angle_gamma   90.00
#
_symmetry.space_group_name_H-M   'P 1'
#
loop_
_entity.id
_entity.type
_entity.pdbx_description
1 polymer ?
#
loop_
_entity_poly.entity_id
_entity_poly.type
_entity_poly.pdbx_seq_one_letter_code
_entity_poly.pdbx_strand_id
1 'polypeptide(L)' 'MQNSSERSRKHRLGLRASGYRQVQVWVPDARRQEFSDECVRQVEQVNASDGKDLLIFSMMDMALTDLFKVKE' A
#
# COMPACT_ATOMS: atom_id res chain seq x y z
N MET A 1 6.70 -36.79 7.81
CA MET A 1 6.16 -35.90 6.75
C MET A 1 5.16 -34.96 7.40
N GLN A 2 5.34 -33.64 7.28
CA GLN A 2 4.35 -32.67 7.78
C GLN A 2 3.08 -32.72 6.92
N ASN A 3 1.93 -32.81 7.56
CA ASN A 3 0.63 -32.82 6.87
C ASN A 3 0.28 -31.40 6.34
N SER A 4 -0.72 -31.30 5.46
CA SER A 4 -1.12 -30.02 4.87
C SER A 4 -1.62 -29.01 5.92
N SER A 5 -2.32 -29.50 6.95
CA SER A 5 -2.85 -28.66 8.04
C SER A 5 -1.75 -28.02 8.88
N GLU A 6 -0.66 -28.73 9.16
CA GLU A 6 0.52 -28.19 9.85
C GLU A 6 1.22 -27.09 9.05
N ARG A 7 1.37 -27.29 7.73
CA ARG A 7 1.96 -26.26 6.85
C ARG A 7 1.12 -24.99 6.84
N SER A 8 -0.20 -25.13 6.69
CA SER A 8 -1.12 -24.00 6.75
C SER A 8 -1.05 -23.30 8.11
N ARG A 9 -1.03 -24.03 9.23
CA ARG A 9 -0.89 -23.44 10.57
C ARG A 9 0.41 -22.66 10.72
N LYS A 10 1.54 -23.23 10.30
CA LYS A 10 2.86 -22.57 10.36
C LYS A 10 2.87 -21.27 9.55
N HIS A 11 2.31 -21.29 8.34
CA HIS A 11 2.19 -20.08 7.51
C HIS A 11 1.36 -18.99 8.19
N ARG A 12 0.19 -19.33 8.75
CA ARG A 12 -0.66 -18.37 9.48
C ARG A 12 0.03 -17.78 10.70
N LEU A 13 0.81 -18.58 11.43
CA LEU A 13 1.59 -18.10 12.58
C LEU A 13 2.69 -17.14 12.14
N GLY A 14 3.39 -17.44 11.03
CA GLY A 14 4.39 -16.55 10.45
C GLY A 14 3.79 -15.20 10.08
N LEU A 15 2.66 -15.18 9.37
CA LEU A 15 1.99 -13.93 8.99
C LEU A 15 1.55 -13.11 10.20
N ARG A 16 1.02 -13.74 11.25
CA ARG A 16 0.68 -13.05 12.51
C ARG A 16 1.91 -12.45 13.19
N ALA A 17 3.02 -13.19 13.22
CA ALA A 17 4.28 -12.69 13.76
C ALA A 17 4.83 -11.51 12.95
N SER A 18 4.61 -11.50 11.64
CA SER A 18 4.94 -10.38 10.75
C SER A 18 3.93 -9.21 10.79
N GLY A 19 2.98 -9.21 11.73
CA GLY A 19 2.03 -8.11 11.89
C GLY A 19 0.83 -8.14 10.94
N TYR A 20 0.51 -9.28 10.33
CA TYR A 20 -0.69 -9.44 9.49
C TYR A 20 -1.83 -10.11 10.26
N ARG A 21 -3.06 -9.75 9.91
CA ARG A 21 -4.29 -10.41 10.36
C ARG A 21 -5.05 -11.04 9.20
N GLN A 22 -5.65 -12.18 9.46
CA GLN A 22 -6.54 -12.85 8.51
C GLN A 22 -7.95 -12.28 8.64
N VAL A 23 -8.46 -11.70 7.56
CA VAL A 23 -9.90 -11.45 7.35
C VAL A 23 -10.39 -12.47 6.31
N GLN A 24 -10.89 -12.04 5.16
CA GLN A 24 -11.01 -12.91 3.98
C GLN A 24 -9.66 -13.08 3.24
N VAL A 25 -8.83 -12.04 3.29
CA VAL A 25 -7.45 -12.01 2.82
C VAL A 25 -6.51 -11.65 3.97
N TRP A 26 -5.21 -11.83 3.77
CA TRP A 26 -4.20 -11.38 4.74
C TRP A 26 -3.93 -9.90 4.53
N VAL A 27 -4.16 -9.10 5.56
CA VAL A 27 -3.92 -7.66 5.55
C VAL A 27 -2.99 -7.27 6.69
N PRO A 28 -2.17 -6.23 6.55
CA PRO A 28 -1.47 -5.64 7.68
C PRO A 28 -2.45 -5.31 8.81
N ASP A 29 -2.06 -5.57 10.06
CA ASP A 29 -2.90 -5.34 11.21
C ASP A 29 -2.80 -3.87 11.68
N ALA A 30 -3.72 -3.05 11.19
CA ALA A 30 -3.80 -1.62 11.52
C ALA A 30 -4.06 -1.29 13.01
N ARG A 31 -4.30 -2.30 13.85
CA ARG A 31 -4.48 -2.12 15.31
C ARG A 31 -3.16 -2.09 16.07
N ARG A 32 -2.07 -2.47 15.41
CA ARG A 32 -0.73 -2.49 15.98
C ARG A 32 -0.09 -1.12 15.87
N GLN A 33 0.62 -0.70 16.91
CA GLN A 33 1.34 0.58 16.90
C GLN A 33 2.38 0.62 15.77
N GLU A 34 3.04 -0.51 15.49
CA GLU A 34 4.05 -0.60 14.43
C GLU A 34 3.48 -0.33 13.01
N PHE A 35 2.16 -0.46 12.84
CA PHE A 35 1.50 -0.11 11.58
C PHE A 35 1.54 1.40 11.32
N SER A 36 1.39 2.25 12.35
CA SER A 36 1.47 3.70 12.14
C SER A 36 2.86 4.13 11.69
N ASP A 37 3.90 3.52 12.25
CA ASP A 37 5.29 3.83 11.91
C ASP A 37 5.60 3.42 10.47
N GLU A 38 5.12 2.25 10.05
CA GLU A 38 5.23 1.78 8.67
C GLU A 38 4.42 2.65 7.69
N CYS A 39 3.24 3.13 8.10
CA CYS A 39 2.47 4.10 7.29
C CYS A 39 3.26 5.38 7.06
N VAL A 40 3.85 5.97 8.11
CA VAL A 40 4.69 7.18 7.97
C VAL A 40 5.84 6.91 7.02
N ARG A 41 6.58 5.82 7.22
CA ARG A 41 7.70 5.41 6.37
C ARG A 41 7.29 5.25 4.91
N GLN A 42 6.14 4.64 4.63
CA GLN A 42 5.64 4.48 3.26
C GLN A 42 5.16 5.79 2.64
N VAL A 43 4.48 6.65 3.40
CA VAL A 43 4.08 7.99 2.94
C VAL A 43 5.30 8.82 2.54
N GLU A 44 6.37 8.80 3.34
CA GLU A 44 7.62 9.48 3.02
C GLU A 44 8.23 8.96 1.70
N GLN A 45 8.21 7.64 1.48
CA GLN A 45 8.70 7.04 0.25
C GLN A 45 7.88 7.44 -0.98
N VAL A 46 6.54 7.42 -0.85
CA VAL A 46 5.63 7.86 -1.92
C VAL A 46 5.88 9.33 -2.24
N ASN A 47 5.89 10.22 -1.23
CA ASN A 47 6.16 11.64 -1.44
C ASN A 47 7.50 11.91 -2.13
N ALA A 48 8.55 11.18 -1.75
CA ALA A 48 9.87 11.29 -2.37
C ALA A 48 9.91 10.77 -3.82
N SER A 49 9.00 9.87 -4.18
CA SER A 49 8.83 9.34 -5.54
C SER A 49 7.97 10.26 -6.40
N ASP A 50 6.82 10.69 -5.87
CA ASP A 50 5.85 11.56 -6.54
C ASP A 50 6.50 12.85 -7.02
N GLY A 51 7.31 13.50 -6.17
CA GLY A 51 8.04 14.72 -6.54
C GLY A 51 9.02 14.56 -7.71
N LYS A 52 9.36 13.33 -8.12
CA LYS A 52 10.25 13.03 -9.25
C LYS A 52 9.49 12.63 -10.51
N ASP A 53 8.19 12.38 -10.42
CA ASP A 53 7.39 11.93 -11.56
C ASP A 53 6.87 13.11 -12.38
N LEU A 54 7.80 13.75 -13.11
CA LEU A 54 7.52 14.88 -13.99
C LEU A 54 6.51 14.54 -15.08
N LEU A 55 6.41 13.26 -15.47
CA LEU A 55 5.42 12.81 -16.45
C LEU A 55 4.02 12.95 -15.88
N ILE A 56 3.76 12.46 -14.67
CA ILE A 56 2.46 12.60 -14.02
C ILE A 56 2.07 14.07 -13.86
N PHE A 57 2.99 14.93 -13.41
CA PHE A 57 2.71 16.38 -13.30
C PHE A 57 2.33 17.00 -14.65
N SER A 58 3.08 16.70 -15.72
CA SER A 58 2.76 17.20 -17.06
C SER A 58 1.40 16.71 -17.57
N MET A 59 1.06 15.45 -17.27
CA MET A 59 -0.24 14.87 -17.63
C MET A 59 -1.40 15.54 -16.89
N MET A 60 -1.21 15.84 -15.59
CA MET A 60 -2.19 16.57 -14.78
C MET A 60 -2.41 17.99 -15.31
N ASP A 61 -1.35 18.70 -15.67
CA ASP A 61 -1.43 20.05 -16.25
C ASP A 61 -2.13 20.04 -17.62
N MET A 62 -1.84 19.05 -18.47
CA MET A 62 -2.52 18.88 -19.76
C MET A 62 -4.00 18.58 -19.58
N ALA A 63 -4.36 17.65 -18.69
CA ALA A 63 -5.75 17.31 -18.39
C ALA A 63 -6.51 18.52 -17.81
N LEU A 64 -5.87 19.31 -16.95
CA LEU A 64 -6.43 20.54 -16.40
C LEU A 64 -6.74 21.54 -17.53
N THR A 65 -5.80 21.71 -18.44
CA THR A 65 -5.97 22.59 -19.60
C THR A 65 -7.15 22.12 -20.46
N ASP A 66 -7.28 20.82 -20.72
CA ASP A 66 -8.37 20.27 -21.52
C ASP A 66 -9.75 20.45 -20.86
N LEU A 67 -9.85 20.35 -19.53
CA LEU A 67 -11.09 20.64 -18.80
C LEU A 67 -11.53 22.10 -18.94
N PHE A 68 -10.57 23.04 -18.98
CA PHE A 68 -10.84 24.47 -19.11
C PHE A 68 -10.93 24.98 -20.56
N LYS A 69 -10.60 24.13 -21.55
CA LYS A 69 -10.74 24.46 -22.99
C LYS A 69 -12.19 24.51 -23.49
N VAL A 70 -13.19 24.06 -22.70
CA VAL A 70 -14.60 24.09 -23.12
C VAL A 70 -15.34 25.24 -22.44
N LYS A 71 -15.28 26.42 -23.07
CA LYS A 71 -16.27 27.50 -22.97
C LYS A 71 -16.10 28.46 -24.16
N GLU A 72 -16.35 27.96 -25.36
CA GLU A 72 -16.80 28.77 -26.51
C GLU A 72 -17.92 28.03 -27.25
#